data_AF-A0A954JD05-F1
#
_entry.id   AF-A0A954JD05-F1
#
_cell.length_a   1.000
_cell.length_b   1.000
_cell.length_c   1.000
_cell.angle_alpha   90.00
_cell.angle_beta   90.00
_cell.angle_gamma   90.00
#
_symmetry.space_group_name_H-M   'P 1'
#
loop_
_entity.id
_entity.type
_entity.pdbx_description
1 polymer ?
#
loop_
_entity_poly.entity_id
_entity_poly.type
_entity_poly.pdbx_seq_one_letter_code
_entity_poly.pdbx_strand_id
1 'polypeptide(L)'
;MRTKKSIQLHQKHRKGAILVLAAAMMVMIFAFTAFTVDLGYLAVMKTELQATADSAALGSVQELGVGRAEAIQVAKDIAAANRVANNPLVLQDSDIRLGVYDETTGTFSASATNANAIEVTARKVDYPTFFGPIIGQNKMSSQADAIAVMTPRDIVFVVDLSGSMNDDTEPCWATSVIDSEFAGDGFPTAGTDLMQPLFDDLGFGTYPGVYEYIGEPLGVTQNSYAYALMTVDDGPLTNASLPAEHRIDNTDSEVLRKRRAYAWMIDNQIARIMPNATPTPDSATNFDYWEKYLDYIIIGRNVGTPPPPPPPSGGGGGGGGGGGGGGGGSPPPPTPPLGKIDWKQWTAPLAGLNLNTVPALITGRFDLALQTPVLAVGDPLGTPRQGQTNQV
;
A
#
# COMPACT_ATOMS: atom_id res chain seq x y z
N MET A 1 -106.07 11.79 53.66
CA MET A 1 -105.48 10.62 52.96
C MET A 1 -104.59 11.16 51.83
N ARG A 2 -103.26 11.01 51.92
CA ARG A 2 -102.28 11.64 51.00
C ARG A 2 -102.19 10.85 49.69
N THR A 3 -102.50 11.49 48.56
CA THR A 3 -102.32 10.95 47.20
C THR A 3 -100.85 11.00 46.79
N LYS A 4 -100.20 9.84 46.64
CA LYS A 4 -98.86 9.73 46.07
C LYS A 4 -98.92 10.00 44.56
N LYS A 5 -98.31 11.10 44.11
CA LYS A 5 -98.13 11.41 42.69
C LYS A 5 -96.89 10.66 42.19
N SER A 6 -97.10 9.57 41.45
CA SER A 6 -96.03 8.80 40.81
C SER A 6 -95.40 9.60 39.68
N ILE A 7 -94.14 10.01 39.83
CA ILE A 7 -93.34 10.65 38.79
C ILE A 7 -92.95 9.56 37.78
N GLN A 8 -93.63 9.51 36.64
CA GLN A 8 -93.22 8.67 35.51
C GLN A 8 -92.05 9.34 34.79
N LEU A 9 -90.85 8.80 34.99
CA LEU A 9 -89.66 9.17 34.22
C LEU A 9 -89.85 8.69 32.77
N HIS A 10 -90.16 9.61 31.87
CA HIS A 10 -90.16 9.37 30.44
C HIS A 10 -88.72 9.04 29.98
N GLN A 11 -88.43 7.75 29.82
CA GLN A 11 -87.22 7.30 29.14
C GLN A 11 -87.33 7.71 27.67
N LYS A 12 -86.67 8.82 27.28
CA LYS A 12 -86.50 9.20 25.87
C LYS A 12 -85.78 8.06 25.15
N HIS A 13 -86.48 7.38 24.24
CA HIS A 13 -85.89 6.44 23.28
C HIS A 13 -84.80 7.17 22.48
N ARG A 14 -83.52 6.88 22.80
CA ARG A 14 -82.39 7.38 22.01
C ARG A 14 -82.34 6.57 20.71
N LYS A 15 -82.47 7.26 19.58
CA LYS A 15 -82.33 6.64 18.24
C LYS A 15 -80.87 6.20 18.06
N GLY A 16 -80.63 4.91 17.84
CA GLY A 16 -79.31 4.30 17.69
C GLY A 16 -78.54 4.69 16.42
N ALA A 17 -78.79 5.85 15.82
CA ALA A 17 -78.16 6.28 14.57
C ALA A 17 -76.62 6.37 14.68
N ILE A 18 -76.12 6.73 15.87
CA ILE A 18 -74.68 6.78 16.16
C ILE A 18 -74.04 5.39 16.05
N LEU A 19 -74.76 4.33 16.42
CA LEU A 19 -74.24 2.96 16.36
C LEU A 19 -74.03 2.50 14.91
N VAL A 20 -74.94 2.86 14.00
CA VAL A 20 -74.81 2.57 12.56
C VAL A 20 -73.65 3.35 11.95
N LEU A 21 -73.52 4.64 12.28
CA LEU A 21 -72.41 5.47 11.80
C LEU A 21 -71.07 4.96 12.33
N ALA A 22 -70.99 4.59 13.62
CA ALA A 22 -69.79 4.05 14.24
C ALA A 22 -69.37 2.72 13.59
N ALA A 23 -70.31 1.83 13.29
CA ALA A 23 -70.04 0.58 12.58
C ALA A 23 -69.49 0.82 11.17
N ALA A 24 -70.07 1.76 10.41
CA ALA A 24 -69.59 2.12 9.08
C ALA A 24 -68.17 2.73 9.10
N MET A 25 -67.90 3.64 10.06
CA MET A 25 -66.57 4.23 10.24
C MET A 25 -65.53 3.19 10.66
N MET A 26 -65.91 2.23 11.50
CA MET A 26 -65.00 1.14 11.91
C MET A 26 -64.58 0.27 10.72
N VAL A 27 -65.51 -0.08 9.83
CA VAL A 27 -65.20 -0.81 8.58
C VAL A 27 -64.24 0.00 7.70
N MET A 28 -64.48 1.31 7.56
CA MET A 28 -63.62 2.19 6.77
C MET A 28 -62.20 2.26 7.35
N ILE A 29 -62.06 2.40 8.67
CA ILE A 29 -60.76 2.41 9.35
C ILE A 29 -60.01 1.09 9.11
N PHE A 30 -60.67 -0.05 9.22
CA PHE A 30 -60.05 -1.34 8.95
C PHE A 30 -59.61 -1.48 7.48
N ALA A 31 -60.42 -1.00 6.52
CA ALA A 31 -60.06 -1.01 5.11
C ALA A 31 -58.80 -0.18 4.82
N PHE A 32 -58.70 1.04 5.38
CA PHE A 32 -57.49 1.86 5.24
C PHE A 32 -56.28 1.27 5.97
N THR A 33 -56.49 0.65 7.14
CA THR A 33 -55.40 0.01 7.89
C THR A 33 -54.85 -1.18 7.12
N ALA A 34 -55.72 -2.04 6.61
CA ALA A 34 -55.37 -3.17 5.74
C ALA A 34 -54.56 -2.72 4.52
N PHE A 35 -55.06 -1.70 3.81
CA PHE A 35 -54.38 -1.12 2.66
C PHE A 35 -53.00 -0.55 3.02
N THR A 36 -52.89 0.16 4.14
CA THR A 36 -51.63 0.75 4.60
C THR A 36 -50.59 -0.31 4.93
N VAL A 37 -51.00 -1.43 5.55
CA VAL A 37 -50.09 -2.54 5.88
C VAL A 37 -49.54 -3.21 4.62
N ASP A 38 -50.41 -3.57 3.67
CA ASP A 38 -49.97 -4.20 2.42
C ASP A 38 -49.05 -3.28 1.59
N LEU A 39 -49.38 -1.98 1.50
CA LEU A 39 -48.56 -1.01 0.79
C LEU A 39 -47.21 -0.76 1.49
N GLY A 40 -47.22 -0.65 2.82
CA GLY A 40 -46.01 -0.50 3.62
C GLY A 40 -45.07 -1.69 3.46
N TYR A 41 -45.61 -2.90 3.46
CA TYR A 41 -44.82 -4.12 3.24
C TYR A 41 -44.23 -4.18 1.82
N LEU A 42 -45.00 -3.78 0.79
CA LEU A 42 -44.49 -3.67 -0.58
C LEU A 42 -43.32 -2.70 -0.68
N ALA A 43 -43.43 -1.53 -0.03
CA ALA A 43 -42.37 -0.53 -0.02
C ALA A 43 -41.09 -1.06 0.64
N VAL A 44 -41.19 -1.77 1.77
CA VAL A 44 -40.04 -2.43 2.42
C VAL A 44 -39.43 -3.48 1.50
N MET A 45 -40.24 -4.38 0.94
CA MET A 45 -39.76 -5.39 0.00
C MET A 45 -39.02 -4.79 -1.20
N LYS A 46 -39.51 -3.68 -1.75
CA LYS A 46 -38.86 -2.98 -2.87
C LYS A 46 -37.48 -2.44 -2.46
N THR A 47 -37.35 -1.89 -1.26
CA THR A 47 -36.07 -1.42 -0.72
C THR A 47 -35.10 -2.58 -0.49
N GLU A 48 -35.57 -3.69 0.08
CA GLU A 48 -34.74 -4.90 0.27
C GLU A 48 -34.27 -5.48 -1.07
N LEU A 49 -35.14 -5.52 -2.08
CA LEU A 49 -34.79 -5.93 -3.44
C LEU A 49 -33.74 -5.01 -4.07
N GLN A 50 -33.88 -3.69 -3.92
CA GLN A 50 -32.91 -2.72 -4.44
C GLN A 50 -31.55 -2.89 -3.77
N ALA A 51 -31.50 -2.98 -2.43
CA ALA A 51 -30.25 -3.19 -1.70
C ALA A 51 -29.56 -4.51 -2.12
N THR A 52 -30.35 -5.55 -2.39
CA THR A 52 -29.84 -6.83 -2.89
C THR A 52 -29.28 -6.70 -4.31
N ALA A 53 -30.00 -6.02 -5.22
CA ALA A 53 -29.54 -5.79 -6.58
C ALA A 53 -28.24 -4.97 -6.61
N ASP A 54 -28.19 -3.86 -5.86
CA ASP A 54 -27.04 -2.95 -5.80
C ASP A 54 -25.79 -3.67 -5.27
N SER A 55 -25.93 -4.40 -4.15
CA SER A 55 -24.81 -5.14 -3.55
C SER A 55 -24.34 -6.30 -4.44
N ALA A 56 -25.26 -7.05 -5.04
CA ALA A 56 -24.92 -8.15 -5.94
C ALA A 56 -24.23 -7.63 -7.21
N ALA A 57 -24.71 -6.54 -7.81
CA ALA A 57 -24.07 -5.92 -8.97
C ALA A 57 -22.67 -5.40 -8.62
N LEU A 58 -22.51 -4.68 -7.50
CA LEU A 58 -21.23 -4.10 -7.09
C LEU A 58 -20.18 -5.14 -6.70
N GLY A 59 -20.57 -6.22 -6.02
CA GLY A 59 -19.62 -7.29 -5.69
C GLY A 59 -19.22 -8.11 -6.91
N SER A 60 -20.19 -8.45 -7.77
CA SER A 60 -19.89 -9.26 -8.97
C SER A 60 -19.06 -8.54 -10.01
N VAL A 61 -19.19 -7.22 -10.15
CA VAL A 61 -18.43 -6.46 -11.16
C VAL A 61 -16.92 -6.48 -10.88
N GLN A 62 -16.51 -6.63 -9.61
CA GLN A 62 -15.11 -6.72 -9.20
C GLN A 62 -14.44 -8.00 -9.71
N GLU A 63 -15.23 -9.07 -9.87
CA GLU A 63 -14.77 -10.37 -10.33
C GLU A 63 -14.76 -10.51 -11.85
N LEU A 64 -15.12 -9.46 -12.61
CA LEU A 64 -15.03 -9.48 -14.07
C LEU A 64 -13.61 -9.77 -14.58
N GLY A 65 -12.59 -9.35 -13.81
CA GLY A 65 -11.18 -9.62 -14.13
C GLY A 65 -10.77 -11.08 -13.94
N VAL A 66 -11.44 -11.82 -13.05
CA VAL A 66 -11.19 -13.25 -12.81
C VAL A 66 -11.92 -14.09 -13.86
N GLY A 67 -13.19 -13.78 -14.13
CA GLY A 67 -13.95 -14.37 -15.23
C GLY A 67 -15.45 -14.40 -15.01
N ARG A 68 -16.18 -14.72 -16.10
CA ARG A 68 -17.66 -14.73 -16.12
C ARG A 68 -18.29 -15.64 -15.07
N ALA A 69 -17.75 -16.85 -14.90
CA ALA A 69 -18.33 -17.83 -13.99
C ALA A 69 -18.26 -17.35 -12.53
N GLU A 70 -17.11 -16.75 -12.16
CA GLU A 70 -16.88 -16.22 -10.82
C GLU A 70 -17.79 -15.03 -10.53
N ALA A 71 -17.89 -14.09 -11.47
CA ALA A 71 -18.79 -12.93 -11.33
C ALA A 71 -20.26 -13.34 -11.12
N ILE A 72 -20.74 -14.35 -11.85
CA ILE A 72 -22.11 -14.88 -11.67
C ILE A 72 -22.26 -15.55 -10.30
N GLN A 73 -21.25 -16.30 -9.86
CA GLN A 73 -21.30 -16.99 -8.58
C GLN A 73 -21.33 -15.99 -7.41
N VAL A 74 -20.46 -14.98 -7.43
CA VAL A 74 -20.42 -13.93 -6.40
C VAL A 74 -21.74 -13.13 -6.35
N ALA A 75 -22.35 -12.83 -7.50
CA ALA A 75 -23.68 -12.20 -7.51
C ALA A 75 -24.73 -13.03 -6.76
N LYS A 76 -24.73 -14.36 -6.96
CA LYS A 76 -25.66 -15.28 -6.28
C LYS A 76 -25.37 -15.38 -4.78
N ASP A 77 -24.11 -15.44 -4.40
CA ASP A 77 -23.71 -15.57 -2.99
C ASP A 77 -24.09 -14.33 -2.19
N ILE A 78 -23.86 -13.14 -2.77
CA ILE A 78 -24.29 -11.86 -2.17
C ILE A 78 -25.82 -11.80 -2.08
N ALA A 79 -26.54 -12.23 -3.13
CA ALA A 79 -28.00 -12.25 -3.09
C ALA A 79 -28.54 -13.20 -2.02
N ALA A 80 -27.92 -14.37 -1.84
CA ALA A 80 -28.29 -15.35 -0.83
C ALA A 80 -28.01 -14.87 0.61
N ALA A 81 -27.02 -14.00 0.79
CA ALA A 81 -26.74 -13.36 2.07
C ALA A 81 -27.79 -12.29 2.44
N ASN A 82 -28.45 -11.70 1.45
CA ASN A 82 -29.49 -10.70 1.65
C ASN A 82 -30.87 -11.33 1.88
N ARG A 83 -31.68 -10.70 2.74
CA ARG A 83 -33.06 -11.12 3.02
C ARG A 83 -34.04 -10.18 2.36
N VAL A 84 -34.97 -10.76 1.60
CA VAL A 84 -36.13 -10.08 1.02
C VAL A 84 -37.39 -10.78 1.52
N ALA A 85 -38.28 -10.03 2.17
CA ALA A 85 -39.48 -10.57 2.79
C ALA A 85 -39.17 -11.75 3.72
N ASN A 86 -38.17 -11.56 4.60
CA ASN A 86 -37.65 -12.55 5.55
C ASN A 86 -37.05 -13.83 4.95
N ASN A 87 -36.81 -13.90 3.65
CA ASN A 87 -36.23 -15.06 2.99
C ASN A 87 -34.96 -14.68 2.22
N PRO A 88 -33.93 -15.54 2.16
CA PRO A 88 -32.82 -15.38 1.23
C PRO A 88 -33.33 -15.19 -0.21
N LEU A 89 -32.70 -14.28 -0.96
CA LEU A 89 -32.99 -14.13 -2.38
C LEU A 89 -32.11 -15.11 -3.18
N VAL A 90 -32.73 -15.85 -4.10
CA VAL A 90 -32.01 -16.76 -5.01
C VAL A 90 -32.11 -16.20 -6.41
N LEU A 91 -30.98 -15.72 -6.94
CA LEU A 91 -30.87 -15.27 -8.33
C LEU A 91 -30.72 -16.45 -9.28
N GLN A 92 -31.36 -16.34 -10.44
CA GLN A 92 -31.14 -17.21 -11.58
C GLN A 92 -30.06 -16.63 -12.50
N ASP A 93 -29.43 -17.45 -13.35
CA ASP A 93 -28.46 -16.94 -14.34
C ASP A 93 -29.08 -15.90 -15.29
N SER A 94 -30.39 -16.01 -15.56
CA SER A 94 -31.14 -15.03 -16.35
C SER A 94 -31.31 -13.68 -15.68
N ASP A 95 -31.10 -13.60 -14.36
CA ASP A 95 -31.19 -12.37 -13.57
C ASP A 95 -29.88 -11.57 -13.62
N ILE A 96 -28.81 -12.15 -14.18
CA ILE A 96 -27.46 -11.58 -14.18
C ILE A 96 -27.01 -11.42 -15.63
N ARG A 97 -26.90 -10.18 -16.08
CA ARG A 97 -26.50 -9.84 -17.45
C ARG A 97 -25.17 -9.11 -17.42
N LEU A 98 -24.15 -9.74 -17.99
CA LEU A 98 -22.87 -9.10 -18.27
C LEU A 98 -23.01 -8.26 -19.55
N GLY A 99 -22.33 -7.13 -19.60
CA GLY A 99 -22.35 -6.28 -20.78
C GLY A 99 -21.40 -5.10 -20.74
N VAL A 100 -21.58 -4.25 -21.73
CA VAL A 100 -20.87 -2.99 -21.88
C VAL A 100 -21.79 -1.86 -21.46
N TYR A 101 -21.40 -1.10 -20.45
CA TYR A 101 -21.96 0.19 -20.14
C TYR A 101 -21.13 1.26 -20.83
N ASP A 102 -21.77 2.05 -21.68
CA ASP A 102 -21.19 3.23 -22.32
C ASP A 102 -21.55 4.46 -21.48
N GLU A 103 -20.54 5.05 -20.82
CA GLU A 103 -20.70 6.23 -19.98
C GLU A 103 -21.09 7.49 -20.76
N THR A 104 -20.74 7.56 -22.05
CA THR A 104 -21.06 8.72 -22.88
C THR A 104 -22.55 8.75 -23.21
N THR A 105 -23.11 7.60 -23.54
CA THR A 105 -24.53 7.46 -23.88
C THR A 105 -25.41 7.11 -22.69
N GLY A 106 -24.81 6.67 -21.57
CA GLY A 106 -25.52 6.20 -20.38
C GLY A 106 -26.27 4.89 -20.63
N THR A 107 -25.81 4.06 -21.57
CA THR A 107 -26.54 2.87 -22.03
C THR A 107 -25.82 1.57 -21.69
N PHE A 108 -26.60 0.58 -21.26
CA PHE A 108 -26.13 -0.79 -21.06
C PHE A 108 -26.50 -1.66 -22.25
N SER A 109 -25.53 -2.39 -22.78
CA SER A 109 -25.69 -3.38 -23.85
C SER A 109 -25.13 -4.72 -23.40
N ALA A 110 -25.98 -5.74 -23.28
CA ALA A 110 -25.53 -7.08 -22.90
C ALA A 110 -24.52 -7.63 -23.92
N SER A 111 -23.41 -8.14 -23.41
CA SER A 111 -22.31 -8.68 -24.21
C SER A 111 -21.61 -9.78 -23.43
N ALA A 112 -21.28 -10.88 -24.12
CA ALA A 112 -20.52 -11.98 -23.54
C ALA A 112 -19.00 -11.73 -23.54
N THR A 113 -18.54 -10.72 -24.30
CA THR A 113 -17.13 -10.37 -24.48
C THR A 113 -16.89 -8.91 -24.12
N ASN A 114 -15.73 -8.60 -23.55
CA ASN A 114 -15.33 -7.24 -23.16
C ASN A 114 -16.36 -6.55 -22.24
N ALA A 115 -17.01 -7.31 -21.35
CA ALA A 115 -17.95 -6.73 -20.40
C ALA A 115 -17.20 -5.83 -19.42
N ASN A 116 -17.64 -4.58 -19.27
CA ASN A 116 -17.18 -3.65 -18.24
C ASN A 116 -18.26 -3.40 -17.17
N ALA A 117 -19.43 -4.03 -17.30
CA ALA A 117 -20.56 -3.83 -16.42
C ALA A 117 -21.38 -5.10 -16.22
N ILE A 118 -22.08 -5.15 -15.09
CA ILE A 118 -23.04 -6.20 -14.75
C ILE A 118 -24.35 -5.56 -14.34
N GLU A 119 -25.44 -6.01 -14.97
CA GLU A 119 -26.81 -5.73 -14.59
C GLU A 119 -27.37 -6.92 -13.80
N VAL A 120 -27.95 -6.64 -12.63
CA VAL A 120 -28.60 -7.62 -11.76
C VAL A 120 -30.06 -7.25 -11.55
N THR A 121 -30.96 -8.19 -11.82
CA THR A 121 -32.41 -8.07 -11.57
C THR A 121 -32.81 -8.91 -10.35
N ALA A 122 -32.99 -8.27 -9.20
CA ALA A 122 -33.56 -8.90 -8.02
C ALA A 122 -35.09 -8.96 -8.14
N ARG A 123 -35.69 -10.16 -8.11
CA ARG A 123 -37.15 -10.32 -8.25
C ARG A 123 -37.77 -11.24 -7.19
N LYS A 124 -38.96 -10.86 -6.71
CA LYS A 124 -39.82 -11.72 -5.90
C LYS A 124 -41.20 -11.77 -6.56
N VAL A 125 -41.63 -12.97 -6.95
CA VAL A 125 -42.88 -13.19 -7.67
C VAL A 125 -43.85 -13.96 -6.78
N ASP A 126 -45.15 -13.68 -6.91
CA ASP A 126 -46.23 -14.47 -6.30
C ASP A 126 -46.21 -14.52 -4.76
N TYR A 127 -45.76 -13.45 -4.11
CA TYR A 127 -45.71 -13.36 -2.65
C TYR A 127 -47.09 -13.05 -2.06
N PRO A 128 -47.51 -13.71 -0.96
CA PRO A 128 -48.83 -13.49 -0.36
C PRO A 128 -48.98 -12.08 0.22
N THR A 129 -50.15 -11.48 0.00
CA THR A 129 -50.58 -10.23 0.64
C THR A 129 -51.25 -10.52 2.00
N PHE A 130 -51.23 -9.57 2.93
CA PHE A 130 -51.86 -9.75 4.24
C PHE A 130 -53.38 -9.55 4.17
N PHE A 131 -53.83 -8.48 3.53
CA PHE A 131 -55.25 -8.12 3.44
C PHE A 131 -55.80 -8.00 2.02
N GLY A 132 -54.93 -8.04 1.01
CA GLY A 132 -55.28 -8.15 -0.40
C GLY A 132 -56.34 -9.22 -0.75
N PRO A 133 -56.44 -10.39 -0.06
CA PRO A 133 -57.50 -11.36 -0.33
C PRO A 133 -58.92 -10.81 -0.18
N ILE A 134 -59.13 -9.78 0.64
CA ILE A 134 -60.43 -9.13 0.86
C ILE A 134 -60.96 -8.48 -0.43
N ILE A 135 -60.06 -8.05 -1.32
CA ILE A 135 -60.38 -7.44 -2.62
C ILE A 135 -60.02 -8.35 -3.80
N GLY A 136 -59.77 -9.64 -3.55
CA GLY A 136 -59.46 -10.63 -4.58
C GLY A 136 -58.00 -10.63 -5.07
N GLN A 137 -57.09 -9.92 -4.39
CA GLN A 137 -55.67 -9.84 -4.72
C GLN A 137 -54.82 -10.62 -3.71
N ASN A 138 -54.66 -11.92 -3.94
CA ASN A 138 -53.98 -12.83 -2.99
C ASN A 138 -52.45 -12.80 -3.08
N LYS A 139 -51.90 -12.23 -4.16
CA LYS A 139 -50.49 -12.32 -4.51
C LYS A 139 -50.00 -10.99 -5.07
N MET A 140 -48.71 -10.73 -4.86
CA MET A 140 -48.01 -9.58 -5.40
C MET A 140 -46.61 -9.96 -5.87
N SER A 141 -46.10 -9.20 -6.82
CA SER A 141 -44.76 -9.37 -7.38
C SER A 141 -44.04 -8.02 -7.39
N SER A 142 -42.75 -8.04 -7.07
CA SER A 142 -41.90 -6.85 -7.09
C SER A 142 -40.51 -7.22 -7.61
N GLN A 143 -39.87 -6.30 -8.31
CA GLN A 143 -38.50 -6.46 -8.80
C GLN A 143 -37.75 -5.14 -8.65
N ALA A 144 -36.42 -5.21 -8.61
CA ALA A 144 -35.51 -4.08 -8.65
C ALA A 144 -34.30 -4.45 -9.53
N ASP A 145 -33.76 -3.45 -10.21
CA ASP A 145 -32.66 -3.61 -11.16
C ASP A 145 -31.51 -2.70 -10.72
N ALA A 146 -30.28 -3.18 -10.90
CA ALA A 146 -29.06 -2.41 -10.61
C ALA A 146 -27.99 -2.73 -11.65
N ILE A 147 -27.22 -1.70 -12.04
CA ILE A 147 -26.08 -1.83 -12.95
C ILE A 147 -24.85 -1.31 -12.22
N ALA A 148 -23.81 -2.13 -12.14
CA ALA A 148 -22.50 -1.72 -11.66
C ALA A 148 -21.50 -1.75 -12.81
N VAL A 149 -20.60 -0.78 -12.83
CA VAL A 149 -19.60 -0.58 -13.89
C VAL A 149 -18.20 -0.60 -13.28
N MET A 150 -17.29 -1.36 -13.89
CA MET A 150 -15.87 -1.34 -13.59
C MET A 150 -15.18 -0.40 -14.59
N THR A 151 -14.63 0.69 -14.07
CA THR A 151 -13.77 1.60 -14.83
C THR A 151 -12.30 1.22 -14.59
N PRO A 152 -11.55 0.82 -15.63
CA PRO A 152 -10.12 0.58 -15.47
C PRO A 152 -9.43 1.87 -15.04
N ARG A 153 -8.50 1.76 -14.07
CA ARG A 153 -7.69 2.87 -13.58
C ARG A 153 -6.25 2.68 -14.04
N ASP A 154 -5.73 3.65 -14.77
CA ASP A 154 -4.29 3.71 -15.06
C ASP A 154 -3.58 4.36 -13.87
N ILE A 155 -2.64 3.63 -13.25
CA ILE A 155 -1.78 4.13 -12.17
C ILE A 155 -0.38 4.31 -12.76
N VAL A 156 0.15 5.53 -12.66
CA VAL A 156 1.53 5.83 -13.04
C VAL A 156 2.35 6.07 -11.78
N PHE A 157 3.37 5.25 -11.57
CA PHE A 157 4.39 5.49 -10.55
C PHE A 157 5.52 6.32 -11.15
N VAL A 158 5.77 7.49 -10.56
CA VAL A 158 6.94 8.31 -10.87
C VAL A 158 7.90 8.18 -9.70
N VAL A 159 8.99 7.46 -9.90
CA VAL A 159 10.03 7.25 -8.89
C VAL A 159 11.21 8.16 -9.22
N ASP A 160 11.70 8.90 -8.23
CA ASP A 160 12.89 9.73 -8.39
C ASP A 160 14.16 8.86 -8.43
N LEU A 161 15.06 9.16 -9.37
CA LEU A 161 16.37 8.50 -9.51
C LEU A 161 17.52 9.32 -8.89
N SER A 162 17.24 10.51 -8.34
CA SER A 162 18.28 11.40 -7.80
C SER A 162 18.88 10.95 -6.46
N GLY A 163 18.36 9.86 -5.88
CA GLY A 163 18.77 9.35 -4.57
C GLY A 163 18.13 10.09 -3.39
N SER A 164 17.24 11.06 -3.64
CA SER A 164 16.52 11.79 -2.57
C SER A 164 15.58 10.89 -1.75
N MET A 165 15.26 9.70 -2.24
CA MET A 165 14.42 8.68 -1.56
C MET A 165 15.24 7.55 -0.91
N ASN A 166 16.58 7.62 -0.91
CA ASN A 166 17.41 6.53 -0.37
C ASN A 166 17.35 6.41 1.17
N ASP A 167 17.22 7.51 1.91
CA ASP A 167 17.22 7.49 3.38
C ASP A 167 15.98 6.77 3.97
N ASP A 168 14.82 6.88 3.30
CA ASP A 168 13.56 6.28 3.76
C ASP A 168 13.36 4.83 3.29
N THR A 169 14.32 4.26 2.53
CA THR A 169 14.22 2.91 1.93
C THR A 169 15.33 1.97 2.37
N GLU A 170 15.98 2.22 3.50
CA GLU A 170 16.99 1.32 4.07
C GLU A 170 16.33 0.04 4.62
N PRO A 171 16.43 -1.11 3.94
CA PRO A 171 15.68 -2.30 4.34
C PRO A 171 16.23 -2.93 5.62
N CYS A 172 17.45 -2.60 6.01
CA CYS A 172 18.18 -3.34 7.03
C CYS A 172 17.72 -3.03 8.47
N TRP A 173 17.33 -1.79 8.76
CA TRP A 173 16.77 -1.44 10.07
C TRP A 173 15.25 -1.30 10.01
N ALA A 174 14.69 -0.79 8.91
CA ALA A 174 13.26 -0.61 8.76
C ALA A 174 12.50 -1.94 8.92
N THR A 175 12.98 -3.03 8.32
CA THR A 175 12.38 -4.37 8.48
C THR A 175 12.36 -4.82 9.94
N SER A 176 13.46 -4.64 10.68
CA SER A 176 13.53 -5.00 12.10
C SER A 176 12.57 -4.18 12.96
N VAL A 177 12.38 -2.89 12.62
CA VAL A 177 11.43 -2.00 13.30
C VAL A 177 10.00 -2.43 13.00
N ILE A 178 9.66 -2.68 11.73
CA ILE A 178 8.34 -3.15 11.29
C ILE A 178 7.98 -4.46 12.00
N ASP A 179 8.88 -5.44 11.97
CA ASP A 179 8.68 -6.73 12.64
C ASP A 179 8.45 -6.54 14.14
N SER A 180 9.21 -5.65 14.78
CA SER A 180 9.06 -5.37 16.22
C SER A 180 7.76 -4.64 16.57
N GLU A 181 7.33 -3.69 15.74
CA GLU A 181 6.15 -2.87 15.96
C GLU A 181 4.87 -3.72 15.81
N PHE A 182 4.79 -4.53 14.75
CA PHE A 182 3.60 -5.30 14.43
C PHE A 182 3.60 -6.73 15.01
N ALA A 183 4.67 -7.16 15.68
CA ALA A 183 4.69 -8.44 16.38
C ALA A 183 3.53 -8.57 17.40
N GLY A 184 3.22 -7.49 18.11
CA GLY A 184 2.11 -7.45 19.07
C GLY A 184 0.73 -7.62 18.45
N ASP A 185 0.58 -7.24 17.18
CA ASP A 185 -0.66 -7.31 16.41
C ASP A 185 -0.81 -8.64 15.64
N GLY A 186 0.13 -9.59 15.84
CA GLY A 186 0.12 -10.90 15.20
C GLY A 186 0.91 -10.99 13.89
N PHE A 187 1.73 -9.98 13.58
CA PHE A 187 2.57 -9.96 12.38
C PHE A 187 4.07 -9.84 12.72
N PRO A 188 4.68 -10.87 13.35
CA PRO A 188 6.06 -10.82 13.83
C PRO A 188 7.12 -10.82 12.73
N THR A 189 6.72 -11.02 11.48
CA THR A 189 7.59 -11.13 10.29
C THR A 189 7.14 -10.22 9.15
N ALA A 190 6.26 -9.25 9.40
CA ALA A 190 5.68 -8.40 8.35
C ALA A 190 6.73 -7.75 7.43
N GLY A 191 7.78 -7.15 7.99
CA GLY A 191 8.86 -6.54 7.23
C GLY A 191 9.70 -7.60 6.51
N THR A 192 9.97 -8.74 7.16
CA THR A 192 10.71 -9.85 6.55
C THR A 192 9.96 -10.44 5.36
N ASP A 193 8.66 -10.65 5.50
CA ASP A 193 7.77 -11.21 4.47
C ASP A 193 7.60 -10.25 3.28
N LEU A 194 7.68 -8.94 3.52
CA LEU A 194 7.70 -7.92 2.46
C LEU A 194 9.03 -7.88 1.70
N MET A 195 10.16 -8.14 2.38
CA MET A 195 11.49 -8.07 1.78
C MET A 195 11.89 -9.33 1.02
N GLN A 196 11.41 -10.51 1.43
CA GLN A 196 11.80 -11.77 0.80
C GLN A 196 11.49 -11.81 -0.72
N PRO A 197 10.29 -11.42 -1.21
CA PRO A 197 10.00 -11.40 -2.64
C PRO A 197 10.93 -10.48 -3.43
N LEU A 198 11.32 -9.32 -2.86
CA LEU A 198 12.28 -8.43 -3.49
C LEU A 198 13.66 -9.08 -3.62
N PHE A 199 14.10 -9.80 -2.58
CA PHE A 199 15.35 -10.54 -2.63
C PHE A 199 15.32 -11.70 -3.63
N ASP A 200 14.17 -12.35 -3.80
CA ASP A 200 13.96 -13.37 -4.82
C ASP A 200 14.02 -12.76 -6.24
N ASP A 201 13.35 -11.64 -6.46
CA ASP A 201 13.34 -10.91 -7.74
C ASP A 201 14.73 -10.39 -8.15
N LEU A 202 15.51 -9.91 -7.18
CA LEU A 202 16.88 -9.45 -7.39
C LEU A 202 17.91 -10.60 -7.41
N GLY A 203 17.48 -11.83 -7.13
CA GLY A 203 18.36 -13.00 -7.06
C GLY A 203 19.37 -12.95 -5.90
N PHE A 204 19.07 -12.21 -4.83
CA PHE A 204 19.90 -12.15 -3.63
C PHE A 204 19.69 -13.35 -2.69
N GLY A 205 18.62 -14.12 -2.90
CA GLY A 205 18.32 -15.33 -2.13
C GLY A 205 17.54 -15.02 -0.87
N THR A 206 17.90 -15.62 0.27
CA THR A 206 17.17 -15.43 1.52
C THR A 206 17.52 -14.08 2.17
N TYR A 207 16.52 -13.25 2.47
CA TYR A 207 16.67 -12.04 3.29
C TYR A 207 16.91 -12.41 4.76
N PRO A 208 17.75 -11.69 5.52
CA PRO A 208 18.54 -10.49 5.16
C PRO A 208 19.89 -10.78 4.50
N GLY A 209 20.13 -12.03 4.07
CA GLY A 209 21.40 -12.47 3.50
C GLY A 209 22.45 -12.80 4.56
N VAL A 210 23.70 -12.91 4.12
CA VAL A 210 24.84 -13.18 5.01
C VAL A 210 25.39 -11.87 5.55
N TYR A 211 25.41 -11.74 6.88
CA TYR A 211 26.13 -10.66 7.55
C TYR A 211 27.60 -11.02 7.73
N GLU A 212 28.47 -10.07 7.41
CA GLU A 212 29.90 -10.17 7.66
C GLU A 212 30.44 -8.82 8.10
N TYR A 213 31.40 -8.81 9.02
CA TYR A 213 32.07 -7.58 9.41
C TYR A 213 33.20 -7.22 8.44
N ILE A 214 33.47 -5.92 8.31
CA ILE A 214 34.61 -5.43 7.53
C ILE A 214 35.91 -6.07 8.03
N GLY A 215 36.67 -6.68 7.11
CA GLY A 215 37.94 -7.32 7.43
C GLY A 215 37.85 -8.62 8.23
N GLU A 216 36.66 -9.18 8.46
CA GLU A 216 36.47 -10.42 9.21
C GLU A 216 37.28 -11.61 8.64
N PRO A 217 37.36 -11.82 7.30
CA PRO A 217 38.21 -12.87 6.72
C PRO A 217 39.71 -12.68 6.98
N LEU A 218 40.14 -11.48 7.34
CA LEU A 218 41.52 -11.16 7.73
C LEU A 218 41.76 -11.30 9.24
N GLY A 219 40.75 -11.72 10.00
CA GLY A 219 40.82 -11.83 11.47
C GLY A 219 40.81 -10.47 12.17
N VAL A 220 40.27 -9.42 11.52
CA VAL A 220 40.16 -8.08 12.10
C VAL A 220 39.08 -8.08 13.17
N THR A 221 39.34 -7.38 14.27
CA THR A 221 38.36 -7.21 15.36
C THR A 221 37.08 -6.56 14.85
N GLN A 222 35.93 -7.17 15.17
CA GLN A 222 34.59 -6.74 14.77
C GLN A 222 34.13 -5.50 15.57
N ASN A 223 34.71 -4.34 15.26
CA ASN A 223 34.39 -3.07 15.91
C ASN A 223 34.44 -1.90 14.91
N SER A 224 34.07 -0.70 15.36
CA SER A 224 34.09 0.49 14.50
C SER A 224 35.48 0.92 14.00
N TYR A 225 36.55 0.32 14.51
CA TYR A 225 37.93 0.55 14.05
C TYR A 225 38.40 -0.46 13.01
N ALA A 226 37.56 -1.40 12.56
CA ALA A 226 37.96 -2.48 11.64
C ALA A 226 38.72 -1.96 10.40
N TYR A 227 38.19 -0.93 9.73
CA TYR A 227 38.87 -0.32 8.58
C TYR A 227 40.24 0.28 8.93
N ALA A 228 40.35 0.96 10.07
CA ALA A 228 41.63 1.52 10.52
C ALA A 228 42.64 0.40 10.86
N LEU A 229 42.18 -0.68 11.47
CA LEU A 229 43.00 -1.86 11.77
C LEU A 229 43.45 -2.60 10.51
N MET A 230 42.67 -2.56 9.43
CA MET A 230 43.08 -3.11 8.13
C MET A 230 44.20 -2.30 7.47
N THR A 231 44.22 -0.99 7.70
CA THR A 231 45.06 -0.03 6.95
C THR A 231 46.27 0.50 7.72
N VAL A 232 46.40 0.17 9.00
CA VAL A 232 47.55 0.51 9.85
C VAL A 232 48.85 -0.15 9.37
N ASP A 233 49.99 0.45 9.72
CA ASP A 233 51.31 -0.16 9.54
C ASP A 233 51.36 -1.53 10.20
N ASP A 234 51.96 -2.48 9.49
CA ASP A 234 52.02 -3.90 9.89
C ASP A 234 50.63 -4.57 10.11
N GLY A 235 49.57 -3.94 9.59
CA GLY A 235 48.21 -4.48 9.57
C GLY A 235 48.05 -5.67 8.60
N PRO A 236 46.89 -6.34 8.58
CA PRO A 236 46.68 -7.55 7.80
C PRO A 236 46.84 -7.35 6.29
N LEU A 237 46.57 -6.15 5.77
CA LEU A 237 46.77 -5.83 4.36
C LEU A 237 48.24 -5.63 3.96
N THR A 238 49.18 -5.65 4.90
CA THR A 238 50.63 -5.62 4.60
C THR A 238 51.20 -7.00 4.29
N ASN A 239 50.39 -8.07 4.44
CA ASN A 239 50.84 -9.44 4.24
C ASN A 239 51.35 -9.68 2.79
N ALA A 240 52.59 -10.13 2.67
CA ALA A 240 53.25 -10.40 1.38
C ALA A 240 52.52 -11.43 0.49
N SER A 241 51.68 -12.28 1.10
CA SER A 241 50.87 -13.29 0.39
C SER A 241 49.69 -12.68 -0.36
N LEU A 242 49.30 -11.45 -0.03
CA LEU A 242 48.22 -10.76 -0.74
C LEU A 242 48.69 -10.31 -2.13
N PRO A 243 47.80 -10.35 -3.15
CA PRO A 243 48.05 -9.75 -4.45
C PRO A 243 48.45 -8.28 -4.33
N ALA A 244 49.31 -7.82 -5.24
CA ALA A 244 49.93 -6.49 -5.17
C ALA A 244 48.90 -5.36 -5.25
N GLU A 245 47.75 -5.59 -5.88
CA GLU A 245 46.59 -4.70 -6.00
C GLU A 245 45.89 -4.43 -4.65
N HIS A 246 45.99 -5.35 -3.68
CA HIS A 246 45.36 -5.26 -2.37
C HIS A 246 46.37 -4.99 -1.24
N ARG A 247 47.65 -5.25 -1.48
CA ARG A 247 48.70 -5.20 -0.47
C ARG A 247 49.19 -3.79 -0.22
N ILE A 248 49.09 -3.33 1.02
CA ILE A 248 49.57 -2.02 1.50
C ILE A 248 51.05 -2.10 1.85
N ASP A 249 51.82 -1.12 1.38
CA ASP A 249 53.21 -0.90 1.82
C ASP A 249 53.25 0.19 2.92
N ASN A 250 54.16 0.06 3.89
CA ASN A 250 54.27 1.04 4.99
C ASN A 250 54.62 2.46 4.48
N THR A 251 55.17 2.58 3.26
CA THR A 251 55.46 3.86 2.60
C THR A 251 54.30 4.39 1.75
N ASP A 252 53.19 3.67 1.63
CA ASP A 252 52.03 4.10 0.85
C ASP A 252 51.37 5.33 1.47
N SER A 253 50.95 6.26 0.61
CA SER A 253 50.12 7.41 1.01
C SER A 253 48.73 6.96 1.46
N GLU A 254 48.04 7.78 2.27
CA GLU A 254 46.67 7.47 2.72
C GLU A 254 45.71 7.20 1.55
N VAL A 255 45.85 7.94 0.44
CA VAL A 255 45.05 7.73 -0.78
C VAL A 255 45.29 6.34 -1.37
N LEU A 256 46.56 5.90 -1.42
CA LEU A 256 46.92 4.60 -1.97
C LEU A 256 46.48 3.46 -1.02
N ARG A 257 46.62 3.64 0.30
CA ARG A 257 46.11 2.71 1.31
C ARG A 257 44.61 2.52 1.22
N LYS A 258 43.84 3.62 1.12
CA LYS A 258 42.39 3.58 0.91
C LYS A 258 42.06 2.78 -0.34
N ARG A 259 42.69 3.10 -1.46
CA ARG A 259 42.43 2.42 -2.74
C ARG A 259 42.65 0.91 -2.65
N ARG A 260 43.76 0.47 -2.05
CA ARG A 260 44.10 -0.95 -1.91
C ARG A 260 43.18 -1.69 -0.95
N ALA A 261 42.85 -1.07 0.19
CA ALA A 261 41.91 -1.64 1.15
C ALA A 261 40.51 -1.75 0.56
N TYR A 262 40.06 -0.74 -0.18
CA TYR A 262 38.76 -0.74 -0.84
C TYR A 262 38.71 -1.80 -1.95
N ALA A 263 39.77 -1.90 -2.76
CA ALA A 263 39.89 -2.96 -3.75
C ALA A 263 39.79 -4.35 -3.11
N TRP A 264 40.48 -4.56 -1.98
CA TRP A 264 40.39 -5.83 -1.26
C TRP A 264 38.95 -6.11 -0.77
N MET A 265 38.28 -5.12 -0.16
CA MET A 265 36.89 -5.27 0.31
C MET A 265 35.92 -5.58 -0.83
N ILE A 266 36.06 -4.89 -1.97
CA ILE A 266 35.23 -5.11 -3.16
C ILE A 266 35.40 -6.54 -3.66
N ASP A 267 36.64 -6.96 -3.90
CA ASP A 267 36.92 -8.20 -4.62
C ASP A 267 36.83 -9.44 -3.72
N ASN A 268 37.05 -9.31 -2.41
CA ASN A 268 37.18 -10.45 -1.48
C ASN A 268 36.03 -10.54 -0.46
N GLN A 269 35.31 -9.46 -0.18
CA GLN A 269 34.14 -9.46 0.71
C GLN A 269 32.85 -9.23 -0.08
N ILE A 270 32.69 -8.06 -0.70
CA ILE A 270 31.46 -7.65 -1.39
C ILE A 270 31.13 -8.63 -2.52
N ALA A 271 32.08 -8.96 -3.40
CA ALA A 271 31.87 -9.91 -4.50
C ALA A 271 31.41 -11.29 -4.04
N ARG A 272 31.82 -11.72 -2.84
CA ARG A 272 31.46 -13.03 -2.27
C ARG A 272 30.09 -13.00 -1.59
N ILE A 273 29.81 -11.96 -0.82
CA ILE A 273 28.56 -11.84 -0.03
C ILE A 273 27.40 -11.42 -0.94
N MET A 274 27.69 -10.63 -1.98
CA MET A 274 26.71 -10.00 -2.86
C MET A 274 27.05 -10.24 -4.34
N PRO A 275 27.12 -11.51 -4.79
CA PRO A 275 27.61 -11.84 -6.14
C PRO A 275 26.73 -11.29 -7.27
N ASN A 276 25.45 -11.02 -6.99
CA ASN A 276 24.49 -10.49 -7.96
C ASN A 276 24.31 -8.96 -7.84
N ALA A 277 25.13 -8.28 -7.03
CA ALA A 277 25.04 -6.83 -6.89
C ALA A 277 25.38 -6.10 -8.20
N THR A 278 24.70 -4.98 -8.45
CA THR A 278 24.85 -4.17 -9.65
C THR A 278 25.24 -2.72 -9.30
N PRO A 279 26.33 -2.17 -9.88
CA PRO A 279 27.24 -2.82 -10.84
C PRO A 279 28.09 -3.91 -10.19
N THR A 280 28.57 -4.88 -10.98
CA THR A 280 29.34 -6.03 -10.48
C THR A 280 30.46 -5.60 -9.52
N PRO A 281 30.61 -6.22 -8.33
CA PRO A 281 31.70 -5.94 -7.38
C PRO A 281 33.07 -6.33 -7.94
N ASP A 282 33.66 -5.40 -8.68
CA ASP A 282 34.96 -5.57 -9.31
C ASP A 282 35.72 -4.25 -9.20
N SER A 283 36.82 -4.26 -8.44
CA SER A 283 37.65 -3.09 -8.18
C SER A 283 38.46 -2.64 -9.40
N ALA A 284 38.58 -3.47 -10.44
CA ALA A 284 39.24 -3.10 -11.68
C ALA A 284 38.30 -2.33 -12.61
N THR A 285 36.99 -2.64 -12.62
CA THR A 285 36.03 -2.03 -13.55
C THR A 285 35.08 -1.02 -12.90
N ASN A 286 34.65 -1.25 -11.65
CA ASN A 286 33.59 -0.50 -10.99
C ASN A 286 34.05 0.16 -9.68
N PHE A 287 35.36 0.40 -9.52
CA PHE A 287 35.94 0.99 -8.31
C PHE A 287 35.23 2.28 -7.89
N ASP A 288 35.00 3.21 -8.81
CA ASP A 288 34.48 4.53 -8.48
C ASP A 288 33.07 4.46 -7.84
N TYR A 289 32.24 3.50 -8.27
CA TYR A 289 30.94 3.27 -7.66
C TYR A 289 31.09 2.71 -6.25
N TRP A 290 31.85 1.62 -6.13
CA TRP A 290 32.01 0.90 -4.87
C TRP A 290 32.81 1.68 -3.82
N GLU A 291 33.70 2.58 -4.24
CA GLU A 291 34.35 3.54 -3.35
C GLU A 291 33.32 4.44 -2.68
N LYS A 292 32.34 4.97 -3.42
CA LYS A 292 31.29 5.83 -2.83
C LYS A 292 30.36 5.05 -1.93
N TYR A 293 30.05 3.81 -2.28
CA TYR A 293 29.30 2.92 -1.40
C TYR A 293 30.07 2.64 -0.09
N LEU A 294 31.36 2.32 -0.17
CA LEU A 294 32.22 2.09 1.00
C LEU A 294 32.40 3.37 1.84
N ASP A 295 32.57 4.53 1.22
CA ASP A 295 32.63 5.83 1.91
C ASP A 295 31.31 6.14 2.67
N TYR A 296 30.17 5.65 2.17
CA TYR A 296 28.87 5.82 2.82
C TYR A 296 28.69 4.88 4.02
N ILE A 297 29.08 3.60 3.92
CA ILE A 297 28.89 2.63 5.01
C ILE A 297 30.02 2.68 6.07
N ILE A 298 31.22 3.11 5.71
CA ILE A 298 32.37 3.17 6.63
C ILE A 298 32.38 4.52 7.35
N ILE A 299 32.14 4.48 8.65
CA ILE A 299 32.26 5.67 9.48
C ILE A 299 33.74 5.93 9.79
N GLY A 300 34.22 7.13 9.44
CA GLY A 300 35.58 7.56 9.77
C GLY A 300 35.88 7.47 11.29
N ARG A 301 37.03 6.88 11.62
CA ARG A 301 37.57 6.79 12.99
C ARG A 301 39.05 7.12 12.97
N ASN A 302 39.50 7.87 13.98
CA ASN A 302 40.91 8.20 14.17
C ASN A 302 41.55 7.22 15.14
N VAL A 303 42.70 6.66 14.78
CA VAL A 303 43.55 5.84 15.66
C VAL A 303 44.87 6.60 15.85
N GLY A 304 44.93 7.45 16.89
CA GLY A 304 46.10 8.31 17.16
C GLY A 304 45.73 9.65 17.82
N THR A 305 46.73 10.52 18.08
CA THR A 305 46.48 11.89 18.56
C THR A 305 45.77 12.71 17.47
N PRO A 306 44.79 13.57 17.82
CA PRO A 306 44.00 14.31 16.84
C PRO A 306 44.88 15.16 15.92
N PRO A 307 44.51 15.32 14.63
CA PRO A 307 45.25 16.16 13.71
C PRO A 307 45.35 17.60 14.24
N PRO A 308 46.48 18.30 14.02
CA PRO A 308 46.62 19.68 14.46
C PRO A 308 45.55 20.56 13.80
N PRO A 309 44.99 21.54 14.53
CA PRO A 309 43.99 22.45 13.98
C PRO A 309 44.56 23.18 12.75
N PRO A 310 43.71 23.52 11.75
CA PRO A 310 44.15 24.27 10.59
C PRO A 310 44.83 25.58 11.01
N PRO A 311 45.85 26.05 10.25
CA PRO A 311 46.57 27.27 10.61
C PRO A 311 45.61 28.46 10.70
N PRO A 312 45.83 29.41 11.64
CA PRO A 312 44.95 30.55 11.80
C PRO A 312 44.85 31.31 10.47
N SER A 313 43.63 31.47 9.95
CA SER A 313 43.39 32.32 8.79
C SER A 313 43.76 33.75 9.16
N GLY A 314 44.86 34.25 8.58
CA GLY A 314 45.31 35.63 8.74
C GLY A 314 44.19 36.60 8.38
N GLY A 315 43.94 37.54 9.29
CA GLY A 315 42.85 38.50 9.19
C GLY A 315 42.94 39.41 7.97
N GLY A 316 41.78 39.63 7.35
CA GLY A 316 41.47 40.77 6.50
C GLY A 316 40.07 41.25 6.89
N GLY A 317 40.00 42.37 7.61
CA GLY A 317 38.77 42.90 8.19
C GLY A 317 37.84 43.57 7.17
N GLY A 318 36.58 43.74 7.57
CA GLY A 318 35.64 44.63 6.87
C GLY A 318 34.16 44.41 7.18
N GLY A 319 33.73 44.83 8.37
CA GLY A 319 32.46 45.53 8.65
C GLY A 319 31.10 44.96 8.21
N GLY A 320 30.18 44.83 9.19
CA GLY A 320 28.74 44.83 8.95
C GLY A 320 27.97 43.95 9.93
N GLY A 321 27.36 44.56 10.95
CA GLY A 321 26.76 43.87 12.09
C GLY A 321 25.35 43.32 11.88
N GLY A 322 24.90 42.53 12.86
CA GLY A 322 23.48 42.38 13.18
C GLY A 322 22.99 40.95 13.44
N GLY A 323 23.13 40.48 14.68
CA GLY A 323 22.06 39.79 15.43
C GLY A 323 21.73 38.31 15.11
N GLY A 324 21.71 37.50 16.18
CA GLY A 324 20.90 36.28 16.26
C GLY A 324 21.69 35.03 16.63
N GLY A 325 21.64 34.61 17.90
CA GLY A 325 22.15 33.32 18.34
C GLY A 325 21.28 32.16 17.85
N GLY A 326 21.90 31.02 17.54
CA GLY A 326 21.25 29.76 17.20
C GLY A 326 22.26 28.62 17.31
N GLY A 327 21.91 27.57 18.06
CA GLY A 327 22.77 26.44 18.38
C GLY A 327 23.29 25.71 17.15
N GLY A 328 24.54 25.25 17.24
CA GLY A 328 25.21 24.49 16.18
C GLY A 328 24.57 23.11 16.02
N GLY A 329 23.56 23.04 15.15
CA GLY A 329 23.18 21.80 14.48
C GLY A 329 24.32 21.35 13.57
N SER A 330 24.61 20.05 13.60
CA SER A 330 25.48 19.40 12.63
C SER A 330 25.07 19.79 11.20
N PRO A 331 26.02 20.04 10.27
CA PRO A 331 25.67 20.25 8.88
C PRO A 331 24.84 19.06 8.38
N PRO A 332 23.84 19.28 7.50
CA PRO A 332 23.10 18.17 6.91
C PRO A 332 24.10 17.21 6.26
N PRO A 333 23.87 15.88 6.36
CA PRO A 333 24.73 14.90 5.72
C PRO A 333 24.87 15.26 4.23
N PRO A 334 26.09 15.18 3.67
CA PRO A 334 26.32 15.48 2.26
C PRO A 334 25.49 14.53 1.39
N THR A 335 24.80 15.10 0.41
CA THR A 335 24.04 14.37 -0.60
C THR A 335 24.92 13.37 -1.37
N PRO A 336 24.37 12.22 -1.79
CA PRO A 336 25.10 11.22 -2.54
C PRO A 336 25.67 11.84 -3.84
N PRO A 337 26.87 11.42 -4.30
CA PRO A 337 27.45 11.96 -5.50
C PRO A 337 26.64 11.55 -6.74
N LEU A 338 26.09 12.55 -7.42
CA LEU A 338 25.54 12.47 -8.77
C LEU A 338 26.63 11.98 -9.74
N GLY A 339 26.43 10.81 -10.35
CA GLY A 339 27.02 10.54 -11.66
C GLY A 339 26.45 11.57 -12.64
N LYS A 340 27.22 12.63 -12.97
CA LYS A 340 26.79 13.64 -13.94
C LYS A 340 26.55 12.99 -15.30
N ILE A 341 25.28 12.76 -15.66
CA ILE A 341 24.85 12.66 -17.05
C ILE A 341 24.47 14.08 -17.50
N ASP A 342 25.11 14.57 -18.57
CA ASP A 342 24.91 15.93 -19.08
C ASP A 342 23.52 16.07 -19.74
N TRP A 343 22.61 16.72 -19.03
CA TRP A 343 21.21 16.95 -19.41
C TRP A 343 21.03 17.76 -20.72
N LYS A 344 22.10 18.31 -21.30
CA LYS A 344 22.06 19.09 -22.55
C LYS A 344 21.91 18.25 -23.82
N GLN A 345 21.89 16.92 -23.74
CA GLN A 345 21.78 16.05 -24.93
C GLN A 345 20.33 15.69 -25.32
N TRP A 346 19.31 16.19 -24.61
CA TRP A 346 17.90 15.83 -24.81
C TRP A 346 17.05 17.00 -25.37
N THR A 347 17.46 17.58 -26.50
CA THR A 347 16.64 18.56 -27.24
C THR A 347 16.20 18.03 -28.61
N ALA A 348 15.47 16.91 -28.62
CA ALA A 348 14.67 16.52 -29.78
C ALA A 348 13.17 16.63 -29.42
N PRO A 349 12.37 17.41 -30.16
CA PRO A 349 10.95 17.59 -29.83
C PRO A 349 10.15 16.30 -30.06
N LEU A 350 9.34 15.93 -29.07
CA LEU A 350 8.47 14.73 -29.00
C LEU A 350 7.23 14.81 -29.93
N ALA A 351 7.36 15.37 -31.13
CA ALA A 351 6.27 15.41 -32.09
C ALA A 351 6.36 14.22 -33.06
N GLY A 352 5.69 13.11 -32.75
CA GLY A 352 5.49 12.03 -33.75
C GLY A 352 5.43 10.58 -33.26
N LEU A 353 5.35 10.29 -31.97
CA LEU A 353 5.25 8.90 -31.50
C LEU A 353 3.84 8.33 -31.73
N ASN A 354 3.70 7.54 -32.80
CA ASN A 354 2.57 6.64 -33.03
C ASN A 354 2.69 5.43 -32.09
N LEU A 355 1.73 5.29 -31.16
CA LEU A 355 1.72 4.25 -30.12
C LEU A 355 1.51 2.82 -30.64
N ASN A 356 1.28 2.62 -31.94
CA ASN A 356 0.99 1.30 -32.50
C ASN A 356 2.21 0.51 -33.03
N THR A 357 3.44 0.98 -32.79
CA THR A 357 4.68 0.30 -33.25
C THR A 357 5.68 -0.03 -32.15
N VAL A 358 5.24 -0.27 -30.90
CA VAL A 358 6.15 -0.68 -29.82
C VAL A 358 6.09 -2.20 -29.56
N PRO A 359 6.71 -3.02 -30.43
CA PRO A 359 7.38 -4.23 -29.99
C PRO A 359 8.86 -4.14 -30.33
N ALA A 360 9.61 -3.27 -29.64
CA ALA A 360 11.08 -3.21 -29.75
C ALA A 360 11.82 -2.56 -28.57
N LEU A 361 11.13 -2.09 -27.51
CA LEU A 361 11.76 -1.39 -26.38
C LEU A 361 12.01 -2.26 -25.14
N ILE A 362 11.87 -3.59 -25.24
CA ILE A 362 12.13 -4.53 -24.13
C ILE A 362 13.63 -4.88 -23.98
N THR A 363 14.51 -4.41 -24.85
CA THR A 363 15.96 -4.66 -24.74
C THR A 363 16.73 -3.36 -24.55
N GLY A 364 16.88 -2.93 -23.30
CA GLY A 364 17.71 -1.79 -22.95
C GLY A 364 17.73 -1.45 -21.47
N ARG A 365 18.56 -2.18 -20.70
CA ARG A 365 19.16 -1.81 -19.40
C ARG A 365 18.21 -1.20 -18.35
N PHE A 366 17.65 -2.07 -17.51
CA PHE A 366 17.33 -1.73 -16.12
C PHE A 366 18.63 -1.83 -15.30
N ASP A 367 19.29 -0.70 -15.05
CA ASP A 367 20.30 -0.59 -13.99
C ASP A 367 19.61 0.08 -12.79
N LEU A 368 19.20 -0.73 -11.81
CA LEU A 368 18.59 -0.26 -10.56
C LEU A 368 19.54 -0.58 -9.41
N ALA A 369 20.21 0.44 -8.89
CA ALA A 369 20.99 0.35 -7.66
C ALA A 369 20.03 0.41 -6.46
N LEU A 370 19.63 -0.74 -5.94
CA LEU A 370 18.96 -0.85 -4.64
C LEU A 370 19.80 -1.71 -3.71
N GLN A 371 20.00 -1.18 -2.51
CA GLN A 371 21.01 -1.59 -1.54
C GLN A 371 20.89 -3.06 -1.13
N THR A 372 22.04 -3.71 -1.21
CA THR A 372 22.35 -5.14 -1.08
C THR A 372 22.72 -5.51 0.39
N PRO A 373 23.01 -6.79 0.71
CA PRO A 373 23.37 -7.27 2.06
C PRO A 373 24.35 -6.39 2.85
N VAL A 374 24.07 -6.17 4.13
CA VAL A 374 24.82 -5.22 4.95
C VAL A 374 26.13 -5.83 5.47
N LEU A 375 27.25 -5.21 5.10
CA LEU A 375 28.53 -5.33 5.83
C LEU A 375 28.39 -4.61 7.17
N ALA A 376 28.51 -5.33 8.28
CA ALA A 376 28.38 -4.76 9.62
C ALA A 376 29.65 -4.00 10.02
N VAL A 377 29.51 -2.75 10.45
CA VAL A 377 30.57 -1.98 11.12
C VAL A 377 30.26 -1.98 12.60
N GLY A 378 31.11 -2.60 13.43
CA GLY A 378 30.76 -2.94 14.81
C GLY A 378 30.39 -1.72 15.67
N ASP A 379 29.19 -1.76 16.25
CA ASP A 379 28.70 -0.81 17.25
C ASP A 379 29.15 -1.26 18.66
N PRO A 380 29.86 -0.42 19.44
CA PRO A 380 30.05 -0.70 20.85
C PRO A 380 28.78 -0.24 21.58
N LEU A 381 27.90 -1.20 21.91
CA LEU A 381 26.94 -1.27 23.03
C LEU A 381 25.59 -1.81 22.56
N GLY A 382 25.18 -2.96 23.10
CA GLY A 382 23.83 -3.48 22.93
C GLY A 382 22.80 -2.52 23.53
N THR A 383 22.00 -1.87 22.69
CA THR A 383 20.57 -1.51 22.83
C THR A 383 20.18 -0.54 21.70
N PRO A 384 18.95 -0.58 21.17
CA PRO A 384 18.52 0.29 20.08
C PRO A 384 18.42 1.74 20.58
N ARG A 385 18.99 2.70 19.85
CA ARG A 385 18.84 4.11 20.17
C ARG A 385 17.42 4.58 19.90
N GLN A 386 16.59 4.60 20.93
CA GLN A 386 15.48 5.54 21.05
C GLN A 386 16.00 6.98 21.06
N GLY A 387 15.42 7.81 20.20
CA GLY A 387 15.16 9.23 20.46
C GLY A 387 16.29 10.23 20.19
N GLN A 388 16.11 11.07 19.17
CA GLN A 388 16.05 12.52 19.39
C GLN A 388 15.04 13.18 18.43
N THR A 389 13.78 13.20 18.87
CA THR A 389 12.91 14.36 18.67
C THR A 389 13.59 15.59 19.26
N ASN A 390 13.85 16.62 18.46
CA ASN A 390 13.91 17.99 18.97
C ASN A 390 12.70 18.74 18.43
N GLN A 391 11.69 18.80 19.31
CA GLN A 391 10.75 19.91 19.36
C GLN A 391 11.49 21.14 19.91
N VAL A 392 11.15 22.29 19.31
CA VAL A 392 11.53 23.70 19.57
C VAL A 392 12.88 24.15 19.04
#